data_AF-A0A9W8QEJ2-F1
#
_entry.id   AF-A0A9W8QEJ2-F1
#
_cell.length_a   1.000
_cell.length_b   1.000
_cell.length_c   1.000
_cell.angle_alpha   90.00
_cell.angle_beta   90.00
_cell.angle_gamma   90.00
#
_symmetry.space_group_name_H-M   'P 1'
#
loop_
_entity.id
_entity.type
_entity.pdbx_description
1 polymer ?
#
loop_
_entity_poly.entity_id
_entity_poly.type
_entity_poly.pdbx_seq_one_letter_code
_entity_poly.pdbx_strand_id
1 'polypeptide(L)'
;MDEPPPDEFSSMEQVVFLPSADQTSAESQATSPKLPAPAASANEVRAYLRDLLITKHNLRNDFAESVSRSWKIGRGWTLRSSPVSAFTKRFGAELGPQLYWAVRHEKKAETWAKEAEAFRLWRASGKACDDQCNTGLSLLTAGLMLLLSQNVTLALFIIAVPQLFLSAALPTANVQGVVRVAAICSLCYVFDVFGKRKSG
;
A
#
# COMPACT_ATOMS: atom_id res chain seq x y z
N MET A 1 15.11 37.79 -54.00
CA MET A 1 13.74 37.27 -53.97
C MET A 1 13.66 36.35 -55.17
N ASP A 2 13.98 35.09 -54.99
CA ASP A 2 13.50 33.99 -55.83
C ASP A 2 13.64 32.71 -54.98
N GLU A 3 12.49 32.12 -54.73
CA GLU A 3 12.22 30.96 -53.89
C GLU A 3 12.53 29.67 -54.68
N PRO A 4 13.03 28.59 -54.05
CA PRO A 4 13.31 27.30 -54.72
C PRO A 4 12.04 26.45 -54.82
N PRO A 5 11.89 25.58 -55.85
CA PRO A 5 11.84 24.12 -55.62
C PRO A 5 12.17 23.27 -56.89
N PRO A 6 11.96 21.93 -56.96
CA PRO A 6 11.73 20.92 -55.91
C PRO A 6 12.68 19.70 -55.98
N ASP A 7 12.89 19.10 -54.81
CA ASP A 7 12.92 17.66 -54.47
C ASP A 7 13.20 16.62 -55.58
N GLU A 8 14.39 16.01 -55.54
CA GLU A 8 14.61 14.66 -56.06
C GLU A 8 15.16 13.76 -54.93
N PHE A 9 14.25 13.20 -54.14
CA PHE A 9 14.52 12.00 -53.38
C PHE A 9 14.75 10.85 -54.37
N SER A 10 15.92 10.19 -54.33
CA SER A 10 16.01 8.73 -54.28
C SER A 10 17.44 8.23 -54.53
N SER A 11 17.82 7.26 -53.69
CA SER A 11 18.80 6.19 -53.92
C SER A 11 20.20 6.36 -53.36
N MET A 12 20.46 5.48 -52.37
CA MET A 12 21.72 4.79 -52.07
C MET A 12 22.91 5.70 -51.71
N GLU A 13 23.47 5.66 -50.51
CA GLU A 13 23.91 4.46 -49.79
C GLU A 13 23.84 4.71 -48.28
N GLN A 14 23.03 3.94 -47.56
CA GLN A 14 23.24 3.76 -46.12
C GLN A 14 23.55 2.29 -45.88
N VAL A 15 24.85 2.05 -45.84
CA VAL A 15 25.48 0.77 -45.52
C VAL A 15 25.07 0.38 -44.10
N VAL A 16 24.23 -0.65 -44.03
CA VAL A 16 24.20 -1.76 -43.08
C VAL A 16 24.78 -1.47 -41.69
N PHE A 17 23.90 -1.32 -40.70
CA PHE A 17 24.12 -1.96 -39.41
C PHE A 17 22.83 -2.65 -38.98
N LEU A 18 22.76 -3.96 -39.26
CA LEU A 18 21.79 -4.85 -38.66
C LEU A 18 21.91 -4.74 -37.13
N PRO A 19 20.82 -4.53 -36.38
CA PRO A 19 20.86 -4.68 -34.93
C PRO A 19 21.03 -6.18 -34.65
N SER A 20 22.26 -6.59 -34.33
CA SER A 20 22.52 -7.93 -33.82
C SER A 20 21.62 -8.19 -32.62
N ALA A 21 20.75 -9.17 -32.79
CA ALA A 21 19.98 -9.80 -31.73
C ALA A 21 20.96 -10.51 -30.78
N ASP A 22 21.54 -9.73 -29.88
CA ASP A 22 22.13 -10.25 -28.65
C ASP A 22 21.98 -9.18 -27.55
N GLN A 23 20.75 -8.68 -27.40
CA GLN A 23 20.29 -8.19 -26.11
C GLN A 23 20.08 -9.41 -25.20
N THR A 24 21.20 -9.99 -24.74
CA THR A 24 21.20 -10.84 -23.56
C THR A 24 20.70 -9.97 -22.41
N SER A 25 19.40 -10.10 -22.21
CA SER A 25 18.60 -9.78 -21.04
C SER A 25 19.42 -9.70 -19.75
N ALA A 26 19.95 -8.52 -19.47
CA ALA A 26 20.33 -8.07 -18.14
C ALA A 26 20.17 -6.54 -18.08
N GLU A 27 19.05 -6.05 -18.62
CA GLU A 27 18.48 -4.77 -18.21
C GLU A 27 18.10 -4.92 -16.72
N SER A 28 19.09 -4.72 -15.84
CA SER A 28 18.89 -4.74 -14.40
C SER A 28 17.93 -3.60 -14.07
N GLN A 29 16.66 -3.95 -13.91
CA GLN A 29 15.63 -3.10 -13.30
C GLN A 29 16.28 -2.25 -12.21
N ALA A 30 16.40 -0.94 -12.47
CA ALA A 30 16.90 0.06 -11.54
C ALA A 30 15.87 0.27 -10.40
N THR A 31 15.66 -0.80 -9.63
CA THR A 31 14.90 -0.75 -8.40
C THR A 31 15.86 -0.18 -7.37
N SER A 32 15.54 1.00 -6.82
CA SER A 32 16.35 1.58 -5.75
C SER A 32 16.59 0.51 -4.67
N PRO A 33 17.86 0.28 -4.28
CA PRO A 33 18.20 -0.85 -3.43
C PRO A 33 17.49 -0.71 -2.10
N LYS A 34 16.85 -1.80 -1.66
CA LYS A 34 16.12 -1.84 -0.40
C LYS A 34 17.08 -1.79 0.79
N LEU A 35 16.76 -0.96 1.78
CA LEU A 35 17.56 -0.82 2.99
C LEU A 35 17.72 -2.19 3.71
N PRO A 36 18.95 -2.68 3.95
CA PRO A 36 19.21 -4.02 4.50
C PRO A 36 18.66 -4.11 5.92
N ALA A 37 18.19 -5.27 6.37
CA ALA A 37 17.60 -5.44 7.72
C ALA A 37 18.58 -5.13 8.87
N PRO A 38 18.13 -4.86 10.10
CA PRO A 38 19.04 -4.55 11.21
C PRO A 38 20.03 -5.68 11.53
N ALA A 39 19.58 -6.92 11.34
CA ALA A 39 20.38 -8.13 11.52
C ALA A 39 21.31 -8.45 10.34
N ALA A 40 21.27 -7.66 9.26
CA ALA A 40 22.07 -7.90 8.07
C ALA A 40 23.57 -7.90 8.40
N SER A 41 24.26 -8.85 7.78
CA SER A 41 25.71 -9.03 7.83
C SER A 41 26.44 -7.85 7.18
N ALA A 42 27.73 -7.71 7.47
CA ALA A 42 28.55 -6.68 6.84
C ALA A 42 28.62 -6.86 5.31
N ASN A 43 28.60 -8.10 4.79
CA ASN A 43 28.64 -8.37 3.35
C ASN A 43 27.38 -7.86 2.65
N GLU A 44 26.20 -8.10 3.22
CA GLU A 44 24.93 -7.58 2.70
C GLU A 44 24.88 -6.06 2.72
N VAL A 45 25.44 -5.43 3.76
CA VAL A 45 25.56 -3.97 3.82
C VAL A 45 26.48 -3.44 2.72
N ARG A 46 27.61 -4.10 2.44
CA ARG A 46 28.52 -3.69 1.35
C ARG A 46 27.85 -3.81 -0.02
N ALA A 47 27.14 -4.91 -0.26
CA ALA A 47 26.39 -5.10 -1.49
C ALA A 47 25.36 -3.97 -1.67
N TYR A 48 24.57 -3.69 -0.63
CA TYR A 48 23.63 -2.57 -0.63
C TYR A 48 24.30 -1.22 -0.93
N LEU A 49 25.43 -0.92 -0.28
CA LEU A 49 26.15 0.34 -0.47
C LEU A 49 26.70 0.47 -1.89
N ARG A 50 27.26 -0.62 -2.45
CA ARG A 50 27.72 -0.66 -3.84
C ARG A 50 26.55 -0.40 -4.79
N ASP A 51 25.45 -1.12 -4.61
CA ASP A 51 24.29 -0.98 -5.48
C ASP A 51 23.71 0.44 -5.36
N LEU A 52 23.67 1.02 -4.16
CA LEU A 52 23.22 2.40 -3.94
C LEU A 52 24.13 3.44 -4.63
N LEU A 53 25.44 3.22 -4.62
CA LEU A 53 26.41 4.08 -5.30
C LEU A 53 26.27 3.99 -6.83
N ILE A 54 25.99 2.81 -7.36
CA ILE A 54 25.76 2.61 -8.79
C ILE A 54 24.42 3.23 -9.20
N THR A 55 23.32 2.90 -8.50
CA THR A 55 21.98 3.31 -8.94
C THR A 55 21.67 4.78 -8.65
N LYS A 56 22.08 5.33 -7.50
CA LYS A 56 21.75 6.72 -7.12
C LYS A 56 22.79 7.73 -7.56
N HIS A 57 24.07 7.33 -7.60
CA HIS A 57 25.17 8.25 -7.90
C HIS A 57 25.82 7.98 -9.26
N ASN A 58 25.33 6.98 -10.02
CA ASN A 58 25.85 6.59 -11.32
C ASN A 58 27.37 6.39 -11.33
N LEU A 59 27.91 5.85 -10.23
CA LEU A 59 29.35 5.64 -10.07
C LEU A 59 29.78 4.35 -10.78
N ARG A 60 31.01 4.34 -11.31
CA ARG A 60 31.60 3.15 -11.92
C ARG A 60 31.66 2.00 -10.91
N ASN A 61 31.35 0.78 -11.36
CA ASN A 61 31.27 -0.41 -10.51
C ASN A 61 32.53 -0.61 -9.66
N ASP A 62 33.73 -0.54 -10.27
CA ASP A 62 35.01 -0.72 -9.55
C ASP A 62 35.18 0.28 -8.40
N PHE A 63 34.77 1.53 -8.63
CA PHE A 63 34.87 2.58 -7.62
C PHE A 63 33.85 2.33 -6.51
N ALA A 64 32.60 2.03 -6.84
CA ALA A 64 31.57 1.67 -5.88
C ALA A 64 31.96 0.45 -5.03
N GLU A 65 32.60 -0.55 -5.62
CA GLU A 65 33.10 -1.72 -4.91
C GLU A 65 34.20 -1.32 -3.91
N SER A 66 35.20 -0.54 -4.36
CA SER A 66 36.27 -0.06 -3.49
C SER A 66 35.76 0.75 -2.29
N VAL A 67 34.77 1.62 -2.53
CA VAL A 67 34.13 2.45 -1.50
C VAL A 67 33.32 1.59 -0.55
N SER A 68 32.53 0.64 -1.05
CA SER A 68 31.73 -0.27 -0.21
C SER A 68 32.61 -1.11 0.73
N ARG A 69 33.80 -1.56 0.28
CA ARG A 69 34.76 -2.33 1.07
C ARG A 69 35.31 -1.58 2.29
N SER A 70 35.22 -0.25 2.32
CA SER A 70 35.57 0.55 3.52
C SER A 70 34.67 0.25 4.73
N TRP A 71 33.48 -0.34 4.51
CA TRP A 71 32.57 -0.79 5.55
C TRP A 71 32.96 -2.17 6.11
N LYS A 72 33.98 -2.19 6.97
CA LYS A 72 34.60 -3.45 7.45
C LYS A 72 33.77 -4.24 8.47
N ILE A 73 33.35 -3.61 9.57
CA ILE A 73 32.80 -4.32 10.76
C ILE A 73 31.30 -4.04 10.96
N GLY A 74 30.75 -2.97 10.38
CA GLY A 74 29.39 -2.53 10.67
C GLY A 74 28.32 -3.49 10.14
N ARG A 75 27.35 -3.86 10.98
CA ARG A 75 26.14 -4.59 10.58
C ARG A 75 25.05 -3.61 10.09
N GLY A 76 23.94 -4.14 9.60
CA GLY A 76 22.79 -3.33 9.17
C GLY A 76 22.27 -2.37 10.24
N TRP A 77 22.32 -2.76 11.53
CA TRP A 77 22.01 -1.88 12.66
C TRP A 77 22.95 -0.66 12.71
N THR A 78 24.26 -0.86 12.59
CA THR A 78 25.25 0.22 12.58
C THR A 78 24.99 1.18 11.43
N LEU A 79 24.62 0.67 10.25
CA LEU A 79 24.28 1.52 9.10
C LEU A 79 23.09 2.45 9.40
N ARG A 80 22.06 1.93 10.08
CA ARG A 80 20.84 2.68 10.42
C ARG A 80 20.98 3.68 11.58
N SER A 81 21.93 3.44 12.48
CA SER A 81 22.12 4.24 13.71
C SER A 81 23.31 5.17 13.64
N SER A 82 24.21 5.00 12.67
CA SER A 82 25.42 5.82 12.56
C SER A 82 25.09 7.30 12.31
N PRO A 83 25.80 8.23 12.99
CA PRO A 83 25.70 9.65 12.70
C PRO A 83 26.40 10.01 11.38
N VAL A 84 26.06 11.16 10.80
CA VAL A 84 26.68 11.66 9.56
C VAL A 84 28.21 11.74 9.66
N SER A 85 28.74 12.12 10.83
CA SER A 85 30.19 12.20 11.08
C SER A 85 30.90 10.85 10.91
N ALA A 86 30.23 9.73 11.23
CA ALA A 86 30.78 8.40 11.04
C ALA A 86 30.83 8.00 9.56
N PHE A 87 29.85 8.46 8.76
CA PHE A 87 29.88 8.30 7.31
C PHE A 87 30.99 9.15 6.68
N THR A 88 31.08 10.43 7.06
CA THR A 88 32.14 11.34 6.59
C THR A 88 33.53 10.81 6.89
N LYS A 89 33.77 10.30 8.11
CA LYS A 89 35.06 9.72 8.51
C LYS A 89 35.42 8.46 7.70
N ARG A 90 34.44 7.70 7.24
CA ARG A 90 34.66 6.42 6.55
C ARG A 90 34.74 6.56 5.03
N PHE A 91 33.94 7.43 4.44
CA PHE A 91 33.79 7.59 2.99
C PHE A 91 34.34 8.92 2.45
N GLY A 92 34.79 9.82 3.33
CA GLY A 92 35.29 11.15 2.97
C GLY A 92 34.24 12.25 3.06
N ALA A 93 34.72 13.50 2.91
CA ALA A 93 33.92 14.71 3.02
C ALA A 93 32.84 14.84 1.94
N GLU A 94 33.11 14.34 0.74
CA GLU A 94 32.21 14.47 -0.41
C GLU A 94 31.13 13.37 -0.42
N LEU A 95 31.55 12.10 -0.37
CA LEU A 95 30.64 10.96 -0.47
C LEU A 95 29.91 10.65 0.84
N GLY A 96 30.54 10.83 1.99
CA GLY A 96 29.98 10.45 3.29
C GLY A 96 28.61 11.07 3.58
N PRO A 97 28.45 12.41 3.48
CA PRO A 97 27.16 13.05 3.70
C PRO A 97 26.08 12.59 2.72
N GLN A 98 26.42 12.38 1.45
CA GLN A 98 25.46 11.94 0.43
C GLN A 98 24.93 10.53 0.71
N LEU A 99 25.83 9.59 1.03
CA LEU A 99 25.48 8.23 1.45
C LEU A 99 24.60 8.22 2.69
N TYR A 100 24.92 9.07 3.67
CA TYR A 100 24.11 9.22 4.89
C TYR A 100 22.68 9.65 4.53
N TRP A 101 22.51 10.70 3.71
CA TRP A 101 21.18 11.16 3.31
C TRP A 101 20.42 10.09 2.54
N ALA A 102 21.07 9.41 1.59
CA ALA A 102 20.44 8.34 0.82
C ALA A 102 19.89 7.23 1.73
N VAL A 103 20.67 6.79 2.73
CA VAL A 103 20.23 5.80 3.73
C VAL A 103 19.07 6.32 4.59
N ARG A 104 19.07 7.60 4.97
CA ARG A 104 18.01 8.20 5.77
C ARG A 104 16.70 8.36 4.99
N HIS A 105 16.78 8.67 3.70
CA HIS A 105 15.63 8.70 2.81
C HIS A 105 14.99 7.31 2.70
N GLU A 106 15.78 6.26 2.49
CA GLU A 106 15.25 4.89 2.44
C GLU A 106 14.62 4.46 3.77
N LYS A 107 15.26 4.81 4.91
CA LYS A 107 14.69 4.52 6.24
C LYS A 107 13.35 5.22 6.44
N LYS A 108 13.24 6.48 6.01
CA LYS A 108 11.99 7.26 6.12
C LYS A 108 10.90 6.69 5.22
N ALA A 109 11.26 6.30 3.99
CA ALA A 109 10.35 5.61 3.07
C ALA A 109 9.84 4.28 3.65
N GLU A 110 10.71 3.49 4.29
CA GLU A 110 10.33 2.26 4.99
C GLU A 110 9.30 2.54 6.10
N THR A 111 9.51 3.58 6.91
CA THR A 111 8.57 3.98 7.97
C THR A 111 7.23 4.42 7.38
N TRP A 112 7.24 5.28 6.36
CA TRP A 112 6.02 5.73 5.70
C TRP A 112 5.25 4.60 5.02
N ALA A 113 5.94 3.62 4.44
CA ALA A 113 5.31 2.44 3.88
C ALA A 113 4.61 1.60 4.95
N LYS A 114 5.23 1.44 6.14
CA LYS A 114 4.61 0.75 7.28
C LYS A 114 3.39 1.48 7.81
N GLU A 115 3.47 2.80 7.93
CA GLU A 115 2.34 3.63 8.34
C GLU A 115 1.21 3.56 7.32
N ALA A 116 1.51 3.68 6.03
CA ALA A 116 0.54 3.56 4.95
C ALA A 116 -0.16 2.19 4.96
N GLU A 117 0.58 1.10 5.19
CA GLU A 117 0.00 -0.24 5.30
C GLU A 117 -0.89 -0.38 6.54
N ALA A 118 -0.49 0.17 7.69
CA ALA A 118 -1.33 0.21 8.88
C ALA A 118 -2.64 0.99 8.63
N PHE A 119 -2.54 2.14 7.94
CA PHE A 119 -3.72 2.90 7.53
C PHE A 119 -4.59 2.15 6.52
N ARG A 120 -3.98 1.40 5.59
CA ARG A 120 -4.71 0.56 4.63
C ARG A 120 -5.50 -0.53 5.33
N LEU A 121 -4.88 -1.22 6.28
CA LEU A 121 -5.52 -2.25 7.11
C LEU A 121 -6.66 -1.66 7.95
N TRP A 122 -6.43 -0.51 8.59
CA TRP A 122 -7.48 0.19 9.34
C TRP A 122 -8.67 0.58 8.46
N ARG A 123 -8.43 1.12 7.26
CA ARG A 123 -9.49 1.44 6.29
C ARG A 123 -10.27 0.20 5.84
N ALA A 124 -9.59 -0.92 5.63
CA ALA A 124 -10.24 -2.18 5.26
C ALA A 124 -11.18 -2.67 6.38
N SER A 125 -10.76 -2.57 7.64
CA SER A 125 -11.61 -2.89 8.78
C SER A 125 -12.83 -1.97 8.89
N GLY A 126 -12.67 -0.67 8.62
CA GLY A 126 -13.80 0.27 8.58
C GLY A 126 -14.85 -0.09 7.52
N LYS A 127 -14.40 -0.47 6.31
CA LYS A 127 -15.28 -0.92 5.23
C LYS A 127 -16.03 -2.21 5.59
N ALA A 128 -15.36 -3.14 6.26
CA ALA A 128 -16.01 -4.37 6.75
C ALA A 128 -17.13 -4.07 7.76
N CYS A 129 -16.95 -3.06 8.63
CA CYS A 129 -18.02 -2.63 9.55
C CYS A 129 -19.19 -1.98 8.81
N ASP A 130 -18.93 -1.16 7.79
CA ASP A 130 -19.98 -0.51 6.98
C ASP A 130 -20.81 -1.54 6.21
N ASP A 131 -20.15 -2.47 5.51
CA ASP A 131 -20.82 -3.56 4.79
C ASP A 131 -21.66 -4.44 5.75
N GLN A 132 -21.19 -4.64 6.98
CA GLN A 132 -21.93 -5.40 8.00
C GLN A 132 -23.12 -4.64 8.59
N CYS A 133 -23.03 -3.33 8.89
CA CYS A 133 -24.20 -2.54 9.34
C CYS A 133 -25.21 -2.39 8.15
N ASN A 134 -24.77 -2.25 6.89
CA ASN A 134 -25.66 -2.14 5.71
C ASN A 134 -26.38 -3.45 5.33
N THR A 135 -25.69 -4.59 5.42
CA THR A 135 -26.31 -5.91 5.23
C THR A 135 -27.36 -6.17 6.33
N GLY A 136 -27.07 -5.78 7.57
CA GLY A 136 -28.03 -5.82 8.67
C GLY A 136 -29.27 -4.96 8.40
N LEU A 137 -29.09 -3.72 7.92
CA LEU A 137 -30.21 -2.84 7.55
C LEU A 137 -31.06 -3.43 6.41
N SER A 138 -30.42 -4.02 5.40
CA SER A 138 -31.10 -4.65 4.26
C SER A 138 -31.91 -5.89 4.66
N LEU A 139 -31.40 -6.70 5.60
CA LEU A 139 -32.14 -7.84 6.14
C LEU A 139 -33.33 -7.39 7.00
N LEU A 140 -33.18 -6.30 7.76
CA LEU A 140 -34.26 -5.72 8.55
C LEU A 140 -35.38 -5.14 7.66
N THR A 141 -35.04 -4.44 6.57
CA THR A 141 -36.03 -3.92 5.62
C THR A 141 -36.73 -5.04 4.86
N ALA A 142 -36.01 -6.08 4.42
CA ALA A 142 -36.59 -7.25 3.79
C ALA A 142 -37.54 -8.01 4.74
N GLY A 143 -37.13 -8.19 6.01
CA GLY A 143 -37.98 -8.79 7.05
C GLY A 143 -39.24 -7.97 7.33
N LEU A 144 -39.14 -6.64 7.37
CA LEU A 144 -40.29 -5.75 7.53
C LEU A 144 -41.24 -5.85 6.33
N MET A 145 -40.72 -5.90 5.11
CA MET A 145 -41.54 -6.07 3.90
C MET A 145 -42.27 -7.43 3.87
N LEU A 146 -41.64 -8.51 4.32
CA LEU A 146 -42.27 -9.83 4.48
C LEU A 146 -43.36 -9.85 5.56
N LEU A 147 -43.14 -9.14 6.68
CA LEU A 147 -44.14 -9.01 7.74
C LEU A 147 -45.34 -8.16 7.28
N LEU A 148 -45.09 -7.09 6.52
CA LEU A 148 -46.16 -6.28 5.94
C LEU A 148 -46.94 -7.06 4.88
N SER A 149 -46.28 -7.90 4.06
CA SER A 149 -46.99 -8.74 3.09
C SER A 149 -47.81 -9.85 3.76
N GLN A 150 -47.31 -10.48 4.83
CA GLN A 150 -48.11 -11.43 5.62
C GLN A 150 -49.29 -10.75 6.31
N ASN A 151 -49.12 -9.53 6.85
CA ASN A 151 -50.22 -8.77 7.46
C ASN A 151 -51.24 -8.26 6.43
N VAL A 152 -50.83 -7.89 5.22
CA VAL A 152 -51.76 -7.57 4.12
C VAL A 152 -52.47 -8.83 3.64
N THR A 153 -51.77 -9.97 3.57
CA THR A 153 -52.38 -11.27 3.25
C THR A 153 -53.40 -11.69 4.31
N LEU A 154 -53.07 -11.50 5.60
CA LEU A 154 -53.98 -11.74 6.73
C LEU A 154 -55.15 -10.74 6.74
N ALA A 155 -54.92 -9.46 6.43
CA ALA A 155 -55.97 -8.45 6.35
C ALA A 155 -56.94 -8.74 5.20
N LEU A 156 -56.44 -9.19 4.04
CA LEU A 156 -57.27 -9.68 2.94
C LEU A 156 -57.99 -10.99 3.30
N PHE A 157 -57.38 -11.88 4.07
CA PHE A 157 -58.03 -13.09 4.61
C PHE A 157 -59.12 -12.76 5.64
N ILE A 158 -58.95 -11.74 6.49
CA ILE A 158 -59.94 -11.29 7.48
C ILE A 158 -61.15 -10.64 6.78
N ILE A 159 -60.96 -9.98 5.63
CA ILE A 159 -62.06 -9.44 4.83
C ILE A 159 -62.75 -10.54 3.99
N ALA A 160 -62.02 -11.59 3.60
CA ALA A 160 -62.54 -12.69 2.78
C ALA A 160 -63.08 -13.90 3.57
N VAL A 161 -62.83 -14.02 4.87
CA VAL A 161 -63.23 -15.20 5.67
C VAL A 161 -63.85 -14.77 7.01
N PRO A 162 -65.15 -14.42 7.05
CA PRO A 162 -65.91 -14.55 8.27
C PRO A 162 -66.42 -15.99 8.32
N GLN A 163 -65.69 -16.87 9.01
CA GLN A 163 -66.18 -18.05 9.74
C GLN A 163 -64.98 -18.98 9.95
N LEU A 164 -64.61 -19.14 11.22
CA LEU A 164 -63.91 -20.27 11.84
C LEU A 164 -62.50 -20.00 12.41
N PHE A 165 -62.44 -20.28 13.73
CA PHE A 165 -61.30 -20.65 14.56
C PHE A 165 -60.46 -19.57 15.23
N LEU A 166 -61.05 -19.11 16.35
CA LEU A 166 -60.47 -19.04 17.68
C LEU A 166 -59.47 -20.18 17.99
N SER A 167 -58.21 -19.85 18.31
CA SER A 167 -57.44 -20.29 19.49
C SER A 167 -55.92 -20.45 19.25
N ALA A 168 -55.16 -19.93 20.23
CA ALA A 168 -53.83 -20.35 20.70
C ALA A 168 -52.51 -19.85 20.04
N ALA A 169 -51.85 -18.95 20.80
CA ALA A 169 -50.48 -19.03 21.37
C ALA A 169 -49.20 -18.81 20.51
N LEU A 170 -48.55 -17.65 20.76
CA LEU A 170 -47.10 -17.31 21.02
C LEU A 170 -45.97 -18.19 20.42
N PRO A 171 -44.80 -17.61 19.99
CA PRO A 171 -43.81 -17.10 20.95
C PRO A 171 -42.99 -15.86 20.55
N THR A 172 -42.65 -15.06 21.56
CA THR A 172 -41.66 -13.98 21.53
C THR A 172 -40.24 -14.55 21.63
N ALA A 173 -39.43 -14.42 20.58
CA ALA A 173 -38.01 -14.68 20.66
C ALA A 173 -37.21 -13.56 19.95
N ASN A 174 -36.09 -13.21 20.57
CA ASN A 174 -34.94 -12.52 19.98
C ASN A 174 -34.83 -10.99 20.14
N VAL A 175 -34.88 -10.51 21.38
CA VAL A 175 -34.43 -9.14 21.75
C VAL A 175 -32.90 -9.08 21.93
N GLN A 176 -32.24 -10.22 22.13
CA GLN A 176 -30.84 -10.30 22.54
C GLN A 176 -29.83 -10.09 21.39
N GLY A 177 -30.23 -10.35 20.13
CA GLY A 177 -29.42 -10.04 18.95
C GLY A 177 -29.32 -8.54 18.65
N VAL A 178 -30.40 -7.79 18.87
CA VAL A 178 -30.50 -6.35 18.52
C VAL A 178 -29.58 -5.50 19.42
N VAL A 179 -29.47 -5.86 20.72
CA VAL A 179 -28.63 -5.14 21.68
C VAL A 179 -27.13 -5.28 21.36
N ARG A 180 -26.71 -6.43 20.82
CA ARG A 180 -25.31 -6.67 20.45
C ARG A 180 -24.88 -5.86 19.23
N VAL A 181 -25.76 -5.72 18.24
CA VAL A 181 -25.49 -4.93 17.03
C VAL A 181 -25.41 -3.43 17.33
N ALA A 182 -26.31 -2.92 18.19
CA ALA A 182 -26.30 -1.52 18.62
C ALA A 182 -25.03 -1.12 19.40
N ALA A 183 -24.50 -2.02 20.23
CA ALA A 183 -23.28 -1.79 20.99
C ALA A 183 -22.03 -1.71 20.08
N ILE A 184 -21.98 -2.51 19.02
CA ILE A 184 -20.86 -2.54 18.07
C ILE A 184 -20.89 -1.29 17.16
N CYS A 185 -22.02 -0.93 16.54
CA CYS A 185 -22.06 0.28 15.71
C CYS A 185 -21.85 1.57 16.60
N SER A 186 -22.18 1.57 17.91
CA SER A 186 -21.88 2.70 18.82
C SER A 186 -20.39 2.87 19.14
N LEU A 187 -19.64 1.77 19.31
CA LEU A 187 -18.19 1.84 19.50
C LEU A 187 -17.49 2.36 18.24
N CYS A 188 -17.95 1.98 17.05
CA CYS A 188 -17.42 2.51 15.79
C CYS A 188 -17.63 4.03 15.65
N TYR A 189 -18.80 4.55 16.05
CA TYR A 189 -19.10 5.98 15.96
C TYR A 189 -18.26 6.83 16.92
N VAL A 190 -18.09 6.37 18.18
CA VAL A 190 -17.32 7.13 19.18
C VAL A 190 -15.84 7.24 18.79
N PHE A 191 -15.26 6.20 18.18
CA PHE A 191 -13.86 6.25 17.73
C PHE A 191 -13.65 7.10 16.47
N ASP A 192 -14.60 7.17 15.52
CA ASP A 192 -14.51 8.07 14.36
C ASP A 192 -14.52 9.55 14.80
N VAL A 193 -15.40 9.88 15.76
CA VAL A 193 -15.50 11.24 16.32
C VAL A 193 -14.24 11.65 17.08
N PHE A 194 -13.62 10.73 17.82
CA PHE A 194 -12.35 11.02 18.52
C PHE A 194 -11.13 11.03 17.60
N GLY A 195 -11.13 10.26 16.51
CA GLY A 195 -10.07 10.25 15.51
C GLY A 195 -9.93 11.56 14.74
N LYS A 196 -11.04 12.26 14.47
CA LYS A 196 -11.03 13.54 13.75
C LYS A 196 -10.48 14.73 14.56
N ARG A 197 -10.44 14.67 15.90
CA ARG A 197 -9.99 15.82 16.72
C ARG A 197 -8.47 16.01 16.82
N LYS A 198 -7.65 15.07 16.34
CA LYS A 198 -6.18 15.19 16.40
C LYS A 198 -5.53 15.77 15.14
N SER A 199 -6.32 16.21 14.16
CA SER A 199 -5.83 16.74 12.89
C SER A 199 -6.17 18.23 12.67
N GLY A 200 -6.30 18.98 13.77
CA GLY A 200 -6.46 20.45 13.76
C GLY A 200 -5.24 21.12 14.38
#